data_AF-A0A4R3XJ69-F1
#
_entry.id   AF-A0A4R3XJ69-F1
#
_cell.length_a   1.000
_cell.length_b   1.000
_cell.length_c   1.000
_cell.angle_alpha   90.00
_cell.angle_beta   90.00
_cell.angle_gamma   90.00
#
_symmetry.space_group_name_H-M   'P 1'
#
loop_
_entity.id
_entity.type
_entity.pdbx_description
1 polymer ?
#
loop_
_entity_poly.entity_id
_entity_poly.type
_entity_poly.pdbx_seq_one_letter_code
_entity_poly.pdbx_strand_id
1 'polypeptide(L)'
;MTGITVEELAAASGLSKSVIEEAEAAQVFAGSDVTERLRTIFESRGILFLGAGEGDDAGAGPGVRLRQKSHDEGIRPQNLNAANDD
;
A
#
# COMPACT_ATOMS: atom_id res chain seq x y z
N MET A 1 3.94 6.29 4.72
CA MET A 1 3.12 6.81 3.61
C MET A 1 3.83 6.45 2.32
N THR A 2 3.14 5.93 1.31
CA THR A 2 3.76 5.18 0.18
C THR A 2 4.60 6.04 -0.77
N GLY A 3 4.45 7.37 -0.73
CA GLY A 3 5.28 8.32 -1.49
C GLY A 3 5.19 8.18 -3.00
N ILE A 4 4.20 7.43 -3.51
CA ILE A 4 4.07 7.12 -4.93
C ILE A 4 3.53 8.32 -5.71
N THR A 5 4.16 8.62 -6.84
CA THR A 5 3.66 9.63 -7.77
C THR A 5 2.89 8.98 -8.92
N VAL A 6 2.10 9.78 -9.64
CA VAL A 6 1.35 9.33 -10.82
C VAL A 6 2.30 8.79 -11.91
N GLU A 7 3.50 9.38 -12.05
CA GLU A 7 4.55 8.90 -12.95
C GLU A 7 4.99 7.48 -12.62
N GLU A 8 5.28 7.22 -11.35
CA GLU A 8 5.71 5.90 -10.90
C GLU A 8 4.61 4.86 -11.08
N LEU A 9 3.36 5.26 -10.80
CA LEU A 9 2.21 4.39 -10.95
C LEU A 9 1.92 4.07 -12.42
N ALA A 10 2.04 5.05 -13.32
CA ALA A 10 1.93 4.84 -14.77
C ALA A 10 3.02 3.89 -15.29
N ALA A 11 4.27 4.10 -14.88
CA ALA A 11 5.39 3.24 -15.26
C ALA A 11 5.22 1.80 -14.74
N ALA A 12 4.72 1.62 -13.51
CA ALA A 12 4.53 0.30 -12.92
C ALA A 12 3.29 -0.45 -13.46
N SER A 13 2.22 0.28 -13.81
CA SER A 13 0.97 -0.31 -14.30
C SER A 13 0.88 -0.47 -15.81
N GLY A 14 1.74 0.23 -16.57
CA GLY A 14 1.60 0.36 -18.01
C GLY A 14 0.38 1.17 -18.44
N LEU A 15 -0.30 1.85 -17.49
CA LEU A 15 -1.43 2.74 -17.77
C LEU A 15 -0.92 4.13 -18.12
N SER A 16 -1.71 4.86 -18.92
CA SER A 16 -1.43 6.28 -19.16
C SER A 16 -1.77 7.10 -17.91
N LYS A 17 -1.09 8.25 -17.75
CA LYS A 17 -1.36 9.18 -16.65
C LYS A 17 -2.83 9.64 -16.62
N SER A 18 -3.41 9.93 -17.79
CA SER A 18 -4.82 10.32 -17.94
C SER A 18 -5.76 9.30 -17.29
N VAL A 19 -5.52 8.00 -17.49
CA VAL A 19 -6.37 6.94 -16.92
C VAL A 19 -6.27 6.89 -15.40
N ILE A 20 -5.07 7.16 -14.84
CA ILE A 20 -4.88 7.23 -13.39
C ILE A 20 -5.56 8.47 -12.82
N GLU A 21 -5.38 9.63 -13.46
CA GLU A 21 -6.02 10.89 -13.06
C GLU A 21 -7.55 10.81 -13.13
N GLU A 22 -8.10 10.17 -14.16
CA GLU A 22 -9.54 9.90 -14.30
C GLU A 22 -10.06 8.97 -13.20
N ALA A 23 -9.28 7.93 -12.84
CA ALA A 23 -9.61 7.04 -11.74
C ALA A 23 -9.57 7.76 -10.38
N GLU A 24 -8.61 8.67 -10.17
CA GLU A 24 -8.49 9.49 -8.95
C GLU A 24 -9.56 10.58 -8.86
N ALA A 25 -10.02 11.12 -9.98
CA ALA A 25 -11.07 12.13 -10.04
C ALA A 25 -12.44 11.63 -9.54
N ALA A 26 -12.59 10.32 -9.29
CA ALA A 26 -13.80 9.67 -8.80
C ALA A 26 -15.07 9.95 -9.66
N GLN A 27 -14.89 10.40 -10.90
CA GLN A 27 -15.99 10.74 -11.81
C GLN A 27 -16.59 9.49 -12.46
N VAL A 28 -15.79 8.44 -12.62
CA VAL A 28 -16.19 7.16 -13.21
C VAL A 28 -15.46 6.04 -12.48
N PHE A 29 -16.17 4.95 -12.15
CA PHE A 29 -15.50 3.73 -11.69
C PHE A 29 -14.54 3.27 -12.79
N ALA A 30 -13.25 3.26 -12.47
CA ALA A 30 -12.24 2.75 -13.38
C ALA A 30 -12.62 1.33 -13.83
N GLY A 31 -12.37 1.01 -15.11
CA GLY A 31 -12.64 -0.33 -15.63
C GLY A 31 -11.99 -1.42 -14.76
N SER A 32 -12.57 -2.61 -14.74
CA SER A 32 -12.08 -3.74 -13.93
C SER A 32 -10.59 -4.00 -14.14
N ASP A 33 -10.11 -3.89 -15.39
CA ASP A 33 -8.69 -4.09 -15.73
C ASP A 33 -7.76 -3.03 -15.13
N VAL A 34 -8.24 -1.79 -14.99
CA VAL A 34 -7.48 -0.70 -14.38
C VAL A 34 -7.43 -0.92 -12.87
N THR A 35 -8.58 -1.25 -12.27
CA THR A 35 -8.72 -1.51 -10.83
C THR A 35 -7.81 -2.67 -10.38
N GLU A 36 -7.79 -3.78 -11.10
CA GLU A 36 -6.95 -4.95 -10.78
C GLU A 36 -5.45 -4.64 -10.89
N ARG A 37 -5.04 -3.87 -11.91
CA ARG A 37 -3.64 -3.45 -12.06
C ARG A 37 -3.19 -2.53 -10.92
N LEU A 38 -4.01 -1.54 -10.58
CA LEU A 38 -3.74 -0.63 -9.48
C LEU A 38 -3.67 -1.39 -8.15
N ARG A 39 -4.63 -2.29 -7.90
CA ARG A 39 -4.66 -3.17 -6.71
C ARG A 39 -3.36 -3.95 -6.57
N THR A 40 -2.94 -4.64 -7.63
CA THR A 40 -1.72 -5.47 -7.64
C THR A 40 -0.48 -4.65 -7.27
N ILE A 41 -0.36 -3.42 -7.80
CA ILE A 41 0.79 -2.55 -7.52
C ILE A 41 0.78 -2.08 -6.07
N PHE A 42 -0.37 -1.65 -5.57
CA PHE A 42 -0.51 -1.23 -4.18
C PHE A 42 -0.22 -2.38 -3.21
N GLU A 43 -0.69 -3.60 -3.51
CA GLU A 43 -0.38 -4.81 -2.75
C GLU A 43 1.11 -5.16 -2.79
N SER A 44 1.77 -5.03 -3.94
CA SER A 44 3.24 -5.20 -4.05
C SER A 44 4.03 -4.22 -3.18
N ARG A 45 3.45 -3.04 -2.91
CA ARG A 45 4.03 -2.00 -2.04
C ARG A 45 3.59 -2.14 -0.57
N GLY A 46 2.87 -3.21 -0.22
CA GLY A 46 2.46 -3.51 1.15
C GLY A 46 1.14 -2.88 1.57
N ILE A 47 0.27 -2.49 0.63
CA ILE A 47 -1.09 -2.05 0.91
C ILE A 47 -2.06 -3.20 0.63
N LEU A 48 -2.77 -3.69 1.63
CA LEU A 48 -3.78 -4.73 1.45
C LEU A 48 -5.17 -4.11 1.44
N PHE A 49 -5.98 -4.48 0.45
CA PHE A 49 -7.39 -4.12 0.39
C PHE A 49 -8.22 -5.23 1.05
N LEU A 50 -9.04 -4.86 2.02
CA LEU A 50 -9.92 -5.76 2.76
C LEU A 50 -11.36 -5.58 2.26
N GLY A 51 -11.97 -6.68 1.82
CA GLY A 51 -13.41 -6.74 1.56
C GLY A 51 -14.23 -6.58 2.84
N ALA A 52 -15.54 -6.31 2.70
CA ALA A 52 -16.46 -6.33 3.82
C ALA A 52 -16.48 -7.73 4.46
N GLY A 53 -16.23 -7.82 5.78
CA GLY A 53 -16.08 -9.09 6.50
C GLY A 53 -14.73 -9.78 6.33
N GLU A 54 -13.75 -9.13 5.69
CA GLU A 54 -12.40 -9.65 5.53
C GLU A 54 -11.45 -9.04 6.57
N GLY A 55 -10.96 -9.86 7.49
CA GLY A 55 -10.10 -9.44 8.61
C GLY A 55 -10.48 -10.12 9.93
N ASP A 56 -9.79 -9.76 11.00
CA ASP A 56 -10.02 -10.31 12.36
C ASP A 56 -11.36 -9.87 12.98
N ASP A 57 -12.02 -8.86 12.39
CA ASP A 57 -13.30 -8.33 12.85
C ASP A 57 -14.35 -8.54 11.75
N ALA A 58 -15.24 -9.51 11.97
CA ALA A 58 -16.31 -9.87 11.03
C ALA A 58 -17.34 -8.75 10.83
N GLY A 59 -17.34 -7.70 11.67
CA GLY A 59 -18.16 -6.50 11.51
C GLY A 59 -17.46 -5.36 10.76
N ALA A 60 -16.19 -5.52 10.39
CA ALA A 60 -15.47 -4.49 9.66
C ALA A 60 -15.98 -4.36 8.23
N GLY A 61 -16.41 -3.15 7.87
CA GLY A 61 -16.66 -2.76 6.49
C GLY A 61 -15.37 -2.78 5.64
N PRO A 62 -15.49 -2.54 4.32
CA PRO A 62 -14.33 -2.54 3.43
C PRO A 62 -13.27 -1.54 3.92
N GLY A 63 -12.00 -1.93 3.81
CA GLY A 63 -10.89 -1.18 4.41
C GLY A 63 -9.54 -1.39 3.75
N VAL A 64 -8.54 -0.67 4.25
CA VAL A 64 -7.15 -0.75 3.78
C VAL A 64 -6.23 -1.03 4.96
N ARG A 65 -5.37 -2.05 4.84
CA ARG A 65 -4.38 -2.43 5.86
C ARG A 65 -2.97 -2.24 5.30
N LEU A 66 -2.10 -1.60 6.06
CA LEU A 66 -0.69 -1.45 5.69
C LEU A 66 0.11 -2.60 6.30
N ARG A 67 0.87 -3.31 5.47
CA ARG A 67 1.79 -4.35 5.93
C ARG A 67 2.88 -3.66 6.74
N GLN A 68 3.05 -4.07 8.00
CA GLN A 68 4.18 -3.62 8.81
C GLN A 68 5.46 -4.06 8.10
N LYS A 69 6.21 -3.09 7.55
CA LYS A 69 7.65 -3.29 7.38
C LYS A 69 8.19 -3.47 8.77
N SER A 70 8.96 -4.54 8.99
CA SER A 70 9.68 -4.78 10.24
C SER A 70 10.26 -3.45 10.70
N HIS A 71 9.68 -2.91 11.78
CA HIS A 71 10.24 -1.71 12.38
C HIS A 71 11.63 -2.14 12.82
N ASP A 72 12.66 -1.45 12.34
CA ASP A 72 13.98 -1.58 12.93
C ASP A 72 13.85 -0.97 14.33
N GLU A 73 13.38 -1.82 15.24
CA GLU A 73 13.37 -1.56 16.66
C GLU A 73 14.83 -1.54 17.06
N GLY A 74 15.48 -0.39 16.87
CA GLY A 74 16.87 -0.18 17.26
C GLY A 74 17.13 -0.80 18.64
N ILE A 75 18.36 -1.28 18.84
CA ILE A 75 18.75 -2.10 19.98
C ILE A 75 18.12 -1.55 21.27
N ARG A 76 17.25 -2.35 21.89
CA ARG A 76 16.63 -2.00 23.18
C ARG A 76 17.76 -1.63 24.16
N PRO A 77 17.60 -0.62 25.05
CA PRO A 77 18.63 -0.20 25.99
C PRO A 77 19.25 -1.36 26.81
N GLN A 78 18.42 -2.35 27.14
CA GLN A 78 18.83 -3.57 27.84
C GLN A 78 19.75 -4.52 27.05
N ASN A 79 19.85 -4.34 25.73
CA ASN A 79 20.70 -5.10 24.80
C ASN A 79 21.87 -4.26 24.24
N LEU A 80 22.02 -3.00 24.66
CA LEU A 80 23.21 -2.21 24.37
C LEU A 80 24.38 -2.77 25.17
N ASN A 81 25.41 -3.23 24.48
CA ASN A 81 26.67 -3.67 25.08
C ASN A 81 27.84 -2.92 24.43
N ALA A 82 29.00 -2.92 25.09
CA ALA A 82 30.21 -2.21 24.64
C ALA A 82 30.78 -2.70 23.28
N ALA A 83 30.21 -3.74 22.68
CA ALA A 83 30.56 -4.19 21.34
C ALA A 83 29.76 -3.48 20.22
N ASN A 84 28.70 -2.76 20.60
CA ASN A 84 27.77 -2.07 19.70
C ASN A 84 27.67 -0.55 20.02
N ASP A 85 28.64 0.00 20.75
CA ASP A 85 28.69 1.39 21.26
C ASP A 85 29.66 2.28 20.46
N ASP A 86 29.92 1.95 19.18
CA ASP A 86 30.84 2.64 18.26
C ASP A 86 30.11 3.17 17.01
#